data_AF-A0A4Y2LD21-F1
#
_entry.id   AF-A0A4Y2LD21-F1
#
_cell.length_a   1.000
_cell.length_b   1.000
_cell.length_c   1.000
_cell.angle_alpha   90.00
_cell.angle_beta   90.00
_cell.angle_gamma   90.00
#
_symmetry.space_group_name_H-M   'P 1'
#
loop_
_entity.id
_entity.type
_entity.pdbx_description
1 polymer ?
#
loop_
_entity_poly.entity_id
_entity_poly.type
_entity_poly.pdbx_seq_one_letter_code
_entity_poly.pdbx_strand_id
1 'polypeptide(L)'
;MNPKICTFLLLLLGLALPVLSDKCPDHGRLPTTCECEDEFVDDEVDVELSCSGSAIWELKDALRLMDKSSRLEVQLDDMKLGDLPSRIFDGLNVVRLDISHCELDGLAPPGETALQGLEETLEVLVITASFTEDERPTAIDSLAHLTRLRELDLSFNAITEVNDQWFSSPPTALSHLTLSNNGIEKLGDRAFEKLVNLQYLGLHGNRFGPIKRSMLPRAVNRLEKLELE
;
A
#
# COMPACT_ATOMS: atom_id res chain seq x y z
N MET A 1 -6.93 17.22 -75.15
CA MET A 1 -5.74 17.74 -74.42
C MET A 1 -6.20 18.35 -73.11
N ASN A 2 -5.97 17.60 -72.02
CA ASN A 2 -5.75 17.95 -70.60
C ASN A 2 -6.56 19.06 -69.86
N PRO A 3 -6.71 18.91 -68.53
CA PRO A 3 -8.01 18.97 -67.85
C PRO A 3 -8.04 20.07 -66.77
N LYS A 4 -9.20 20.35 -66.17
CA LYS A 4 -9.27 21.14 -64.92
C LYS A 4 -10.15 20.44 -63.89
N ILE A 5 -9.49 19.54 -63.16
CA ILE A 5 -9.43 19.44 -61.69
C ILE A 5 -10.79 19.64 -61.00
N CYS A 6 -11.46 18.52 -60.70
CA CYS A 6 -12.39 18.42 -59.57
C CYS A 6 -11.56 18.42 -58.28
N THR A 7 -11.62 19.51 -57.53
CA THR A 7 -11.15 19.59 -56.14
C THR A 7 -12.05 18.74 -55.27
N PHE A 8 -11.59 17.52 -54.92
CA PHE A 8 -12.18 16.73 -53.86
C PHE A 8 -11.67 17.30 -52.54
N LEU A 9 -12.56 17.93 -51.75
CA LEU A 9 -12.28 18.23 -50.35
C LEU A 9 -12.15 16.89 -49.62
N LEU A 10 -10.91 16.43 -49.41
CA LEU A 10 -10.61 15.42 -48.42
C LEU A 10 -10.73 16.08 -47.04
N LEU A 11 -11.92 15.97 -46.44
CA LEU A 11 -12.07 16.05 -44.99
C LEU A 11 -11.25 14.90 -44.40
N LEU A 12 -9.99 15.16 -44.08
CA LEU A 12 -9.25 14.35 -43.13
C LEU A 12 -9.93 14.54 -41.78
N LEU A 13 -10.96 13.73 -41.52
CA LEU A 13 -11.28 13.32 -40.16
C LEU A 13 -10.03 12.62 -39.64
N GLY A 14 -9.13 13.41 -39.06
CA GLY A 14 -8.09 12.89 -38.20
C GLY A 14 -8.82 12.23 -37.06
N LEU A 15 -9.05 10.91 -37.20
CA LEU A 15 -9.10 10.04 -36.04
C LEU A 15 -7.75 10.26 -35.39
N ALA A 16 -7.72 11.14 -34.38
CA ALA A 16 -6.73 11.03 -33.34
C ALA A 16 -6.93 9.61 -32.81
N LEU A 17 -6.11 8.68 -33.31
CA LEU A 17 -5.77 7.52 -32.51
C LEU A 17 -5.42 8.11 -31.15
N PRO A 18 -6.02 7.64 -30.05
CA PRO A 18 -5.51 8.03 -28.75
C PRO A 18 -4.02 7.70 -28.84
N VAL A 19 -3.19 8.75 -28.76
CA VAL A 19 -1.79 8.53 -28.46
C VAL A 19 -1.88 7.77 -27.14
N LEU A 20 -1.53 6.49 -27.15
CA LEU A 20 -1.25 5.78 -25.92
C LEU A 20 -0.15 6.64 -25.29
N SER A 21 -0.54 7.45 -24.32
CA SER A 21 0.42 8.15 -23.50
C SER A 21 0.88 7.07 -22.54
N ASP A 22 1.97 6.40 -22.90
CA ASP A 22 2.61 5.42 -22.02
C ASP A 22 2.78 6.12 -20.67
N LYS A 23 2.13 5.56 -19.64
CA LYS A 23 2.17 6.15 -18.29
C LYS A 23 3.48 5.77 -17.61
N CYS A 24 4.09 4.68 -18.07
CA CYS A 24 5.46 4.31 -17.75
C CYS A 24 6.49 5.15 -18.50
N PRO A 25 7.61 5.52 -17.85
CA PRO A 25 8.73 6.16 -18.53
C PRO A 25 9.41 5.18 -19.50
N ASP A 26 10.11 5.71 -20.52
CA ASP A 26 10.95 4.90 -21.42
C ASP A 26 11.83 3.91 -20.61
N HIS A 27 11.74 2.61 -20.91
CA HIS A 27 12.43 1.54 -20.16
C HIS A 27 13.94 1.78 -19.94
N GLY A 28 14.61 2.51 -20.83
CA GLY A 28 16.03 2.85 -20.69
C GLY A 28 16.37 3.93 -19.65
N ARG A 29 15.37 4.51 -18.97
CA ARG A 29 15.56 5.57 -17.96
C ARG A 29 15.43 5.07 -16.53
N LEU A 30 14.75 3.94 -16.30
CA LEU A 30 14.59 3.37 -14.98
C LEU A 30 15.90 2.70 -14.51
N PRO A 31 16.19 2.70 -13.20
CA PRO A 31 17.20 1.82 -12.63
C PRO A 31 16.93 0.37 -13.02
N THR A 32 17.98 -0.44 -13.25
CA THR A 32 17.82 -1.85 -13.65
C THR A 32 17.20 -2.74 -12.58
N THR A 33 17.10 -2.24 -11.36
CA THR A 33 16.45 -2.89 -10.22
C THR A 33 14.96 -2.54 -10.14
N CYS A 34 14.44 -1.71 -11.04
CA CYS A 34 13.05 -1.31 -11.09
C CYS A 34 12.42 -1.56 -12.47
N GLU A 35 11.14 -1.93 -12.47
CA GLU A 35 10.31 -2.18 -13.63
C GLU A 35 8.99 -1.42 -13.51
N CYS A 36 8.44 -1.01 -14.65
CA CYS A 36 7.18 -0.28 -14.71
C CYS A 36 6.25 -0.93 -15.73
N GLU A 37 5.01 -1.17 -15.31
CA GLU A 37 3.95 -1.73 -16.15
C GLU A 37 2.70 -0.84 -16.10
N ASP A 38 2.02 -0.66 -17.24
CA ASP A 38 0.81 0.17 -17.37
C ASP A 38 -0.43 -0.55 -17.96
N GLU A 39 -0.41 -1.90 -18.03
CA GLU A 39 -1.53 -2.73 -18.47
C GLU A 39 -2.22 -3.46 -17.28
N PHE A 40 -3.37 -2.96 -16.81
CA PHE A 40 -4.05 -3.52 -15.61
C PHE A 40 -5.26 -4.40 -15.90
N VAL A 41 -5.45 -5.38 -15.01
CA VAL A 41 -6.59 -6.30 -14.90
C VAL A 41 -7.62 -5.79 -13.85
N ASP A 42 -7.31 -4.73 -13.09
CA ASP A 42 -8.19 -4.15 -12.06
C ASP A 42 -8.26 -2.61 -12.18
N ASP A 43 -9.46 -2.03 -12.12
CA ASP A 43 -9.75 -0.62 -12.46
C ASP A 43 -9.20 0.43 -11.46
N GLU A 44 -8.47 0.01 -10.42
CA GLU A 44 -8.05 0.88 -9.31
C GLU A 44 -6.60 1.39 -9.40
N VAL A 45 -5.77 0.82 -10.29
CA VAL A 45 -4.36 1.19 -10.47
C VAL A 45 -4.12 1.55 -11.93
N ASP A 46 -3.39 2.65 -12.14
CA ASP A 46 -3.04 3.16 -13.46
C ASP A 46 -1.64 2.73 -13.92
N VAL A 47 -0.72 2.51 -12.96
CA VAL A 47 0.69 2.16 -13.16
C VAL A 47 1.19 1.36 -11.96
N GLU A 48 2.06 0.40 -12.20
CA GLU A 48 2.79 -0.37 -11.19
C GLU A 48 4.27 -0.08 -11.37
N LEU A 49 4.93 0.32 -10.28
CA LEU A 49 6.38 0.43 -10.19
C LEU A 49 6.88 -0.64 -9.21
N SER A 50 7.57 -1.65 -9.73
CA SER A 50 8.20 -2.69 -8.91
C SER A 50 9.70 -2.41 -8.79
N CYS A 51 10.27 -2.45 -7.59
CA CYS A 51 11.70 -2.31 -7.35
C CYS A 51 12.19 -3.42 -6.40
N SER A 52 13.22 -4.16 -6.80
CA SER A 52 13.75 -5.30 -6.03
C SER A 52 15.26 -5.23 -5.81
N GLY A 53 15.71 -5.47 -4.59
CA GLY A 53 17.13 -5.40 -4.21
C GLY A 53 17.75 -4.00 -4.36
N SER A 54 16.93 -2.98 -4.61
CA SER A 54 17.36 -1.61 -4.86
C SER A 54 17.85 -0.92 -3.60
N ALA A 55 18.75 0.05 -3.76
CA ALA A 55 18.99 1.03 -2.72
C ALA A 55 17.85 2.07 -2.70
N ILE A 56 17.58 2.67 -1.53
CA ILE A 56 16.50 3.67 -1.38
C ILE A 56 16.65 4.88 -2.33
N TRP A 57 17.88 5.22 -2.71
CA TRP A 57 18.14 6.33 -3.64
C TRP A 57 17.76 5.97 -5.09
N GLU A 58 17.88 4.71 -5.49
CA GLU A 58 17.44 4.22 -6.81
C GLU A 58 15.92 4.26 -6.92
N LEU A 59 15.22 3.80 -5.88
CA LEU A 59 13.77 3.96 -5.77
C LEU A 59 13.37 5.43 -5.94
N LYS A 60 14.08 6.35 -5.25
CA LYS A 60 13.82 7.78 -5.37
C LYS A 60 14.05 8.32 -6.79
N ASP A 61 15.03 7.79 -7.51
CA ASP A 61 15.28 8.15 -8.91
C ASP A 61 14.20 7.62 -9.85
N ALA A 62 13.73 6.39 -9.64
CA ALA A 62 12.59 5.83 -10.37
C ALA A 62 11.31 6.65 -10.14
N LEU A 63 10.97 6.94 -8.88
CA LEU A 63 9.79 7.72 -8.50
C LEU A 63 9.75 9.13 -9.13
N ARG A 64 10.91 9.74 -9.40
CA ARG A 64 11.00 11.05 -10.08
C ARG A 64 10.56 11.01 -11.54
N LEU A 65 10.59 9.85 -12.17
CA LEU A 65 10.24 9.65 -13.58
C LEU A 65 8.75 9.34 -13.76
N MET A 66 8.05 8.98 -12.68
CA MET A 66 6.66 8.55 -12.73
C MET A 66 5.72 9.72 -13.03
N ASP A 67 4.68 9.42 -13.79
CA ASP A 67 3.60 10.37 -14.02
C ASP A 67 2.82 10.64 -12.73
N LYS A 68 2.68 11.92 -12.39
CA LYS A 68 2.05 12.36 -11.13
C LYS A 68 0.53 12.27 -11.15
N SER A 69 -0.06 12.16 -12.34
CA SER A 69 -1.52 12.06 -12.47
C SER A 69 -2.04 10.62 -12.34
N SER A 70 -1.15 9.65 -12.51
CA SER A 70 -1.45 8.22 -12.45
C SER A 70 -1.62 7.73 -11.01
N ARG A 71 -2.64 6.90 -10.76
CA ARG A 71 -2.80 6.10 -9.54
C ARG A 71 -1.75 5.00 -9.51
N LEU A 72 -0.77 5.15 -8.63
CA LEU A 72 0.43 4.30 -8.62
C LEU A 72 0.31 3.20 -7.56
N GLU A 73 0.59 1.97 -7.96
CA GLU A 73 1.04 0.90 -7.08
C GLU A 73 2.56 0.88 -7.04
N VAL A 74 3.14 0.85 -5.84
CA VAL A 74 4.58 0.68 -5.65
C VAL A 74 4.82 -0.64 -4.93
N GLN A 75 5.59 -1.53 -5.55
CA GLN A 75 5.99 -2.80 -4.95
C GLN A 75 7.49 -2.76 -4.65
N LEU A 76 7.85 -3.03 -3.40
CA LEU A 76 9.23 -3.05 -2.92
C LEU A 76 9.55 -4.45 -2.41
N ASP A 77 10.60 -5.06 -2.95
CA ASP A 77 11.01 -6.42 -2.60
C ASP A 77 12.51 -6.54 -2.30
N ASP A 78 12.89 -7.37 -1.32
CA ASP A 78 14.31 -7.63 -0.98
C ASP A 78 15.14 -6.35 -0.71
N MET A 79 14.52 -5.31 -0.14
CA MET A 79 15.17 -4.03 0.15
C MET A 79 15.51 -3.89 1.64
N LYS A 80 16.64 -3.24 1.94
CA LYS A 80 17.01 -2.83 3.31
C LYS A 80 16.52 -1.41 3.59
N LEU A 81 15.34 -1.29 4.18
CA LEU A 81 14.66 -0.01 4.38
C LEU A 81 14.96 0.61 5.76
N GLY A 82 15.16 -0.22 6.79
CA GLY A 82 15.19 0.25 8.18
C GLY A 82 13.78 0.61 8.63
N ASP A 83 13.30 1.81 8.34
CA ASP A 83 11.90 2.19 8.59
C ASP A 83 11.17 2.45 7.28
N LEU A 84 9.84 2.55 7.35
CA LEU A 84 9.04 2.96 6.20
C LEU A 84 9.46 4.36 5.72
N PRO A 85 9.80 4.52 4.42
CA PRO A 85 10.34 5.78 3.94
C PRO A 85 9.29 6.89 3.93
N SER A 86 9.66 8.05 4.47
CA SER A 86 8.82 9.25 4.49
C SER A 86 9.22 10.23 3.39
N ARG A 87 8.24 10.92 2.79
CA ARG A 87 8.38 12.00 1.81
C ARG A 87 9.03 11.65 0.47
N ILE A 88 9.49 10.41 0.27
CA ILE A 88 10.02 9.99 -1.03
C ILE A 88 8.94 9.94 -2.11
N PHE A 89 7.68 9.83 -1.70
CA PHE A 89 6.50 9.80 -2.57
C PHE A 89 5.83 11.17 -2.75
N ASP A 90 6.44 12.26 -2.26
CA ASP A 90 5.84 13.60 -2.27
C ASP A 90 5.38 14.02 -3.68
N GLY A 91 4.07 14.28 -3.81
CA GLY A 91 3.45 14.73 -5.05
C GLY A 91 3.14 13.62 -6.06
N LEU A 92 3.27 12.35 -5.67
CA LEU A 92 2.75 11.20 -6.39
C LEU A 92 1.39 10.79 -5.81
N ASN A 93 0.59 10.12 -6.63
CA ASN A 93 -0.69 9.55 -6.22
C ASN A 93 -0.53 8.04 -5.95
N VAL A 94 0.27 7.69 -4.94
CA VAL A 94 0.46 6.29 -4.52
C VAL A 94 -0.78 5.84 -3.77
N VAL A 95 -1.50 4.89 -4.37
CA VAL A 95 -2.76 4.34 -3.84
C VAL A 95 -2.54 3.01 -3.15
N ARG A 96 -1.53 2.26 -3.58
CA ARG A 96 -1.13 0.98 -3.01
C ARG A 96 0.38 0.93 -2.83
N LEU A 97 0.81 0.50 -1.65
CA LEU A 97 2.21 0.26 -1.32
C LEU A 97 2.33 -1.17 -0.81
N ASP A 98 3.05 -2.00 -1.56
CA ASP A 98 3.38 -3.37 -1.20
C ASP A 98 4.87 -3.43 -0.82
N ILE A 99 5.15 -3.97 0.37
CA ILE A 99 6.49 -4.12 0.91
C ILE A 99 6.64 -5.57 1.34
N SER A 100 7.40 -6.33 0.57
CA SER A 100 7.57 -7.76 0.76
C SER A 100 9.05 -8.09 0.93
N HIS A 101 9.37 -9.01 1.84
CA HIS A 101 10.75 -9.47 2.07
C HIS A 101 11.78 -8.34 2.33
N CYS A 102 11.35 -7.21 2.89
CA CYS A 102 12.25 -6.10 3.19
C CYS A 102 12.76 -6.19 4.63
N GLU A 103 13.90 -5.56 4.95
CA GLU A 103 14.41 -5.50 6.32
C GLU A 103 13.90 -4.21 6.98
N LEU A 104 12.89 -4.34 7.85
CA LEU A 104 12.32 -3.25 8.64
C LEU A 104 12.58 -3.41 10.15
N ASP A 105 13.11 -2.35 10.77
CA ASP A 105 13.27 -2.13 12.20
C ASP A 105 11.90 -1.89 12.89
N GLY A 106 10.96 -1.30 12.14
CA GLY A 106 9.64 -0.92 12.60
C GLY A 106 8.83 -0.20 11.51
N LEU A 107 7.68 0.38 11.90
CA LEU A 107 6.90 1.23 10.98
C LEU A 107 7.49 2.65 10.89
N ALA A 108 8.06 3.14 11.97
CA ALA A 108 8.74 4.43 12.06
C ALA A 108 9.62 4.47 13.31
N PRO A 109 10.63 5.36 13.35
CA PRO A 109 11.38 5.64 14.57
C PRO A 109 10.47 6.12 15.71
N PRO A 110 10.88 5.95 16.98
CA PRO A 110 10.08 6.39 18.13
C PRO A 110 9.75 7.89 18.09
N GLY A 111 8.45 8.19 18.10
CA GLY A 111 7.95 9.58 18.07
C GLY A 111 7.83 10.17 16.67
N GLU A 112 8.14 9.41 15.63
CA GLU A 112 8.01 9.83 14.24
C GLU A 112 6.73 9.31 13.57
N THR A 113 6.44 9.89 12.42
CA THR A 113 5.27 9.56 11.59
C THR A 113 5.76 8.86 10.33
N ALA A 114 5.28 7.65 10.09
CA ALA A 114 5.62 6.84 8.92
C ALA A 114 5.00 7.43 7.65
N LEU A 115 5.56 7.15 6.47
CA LEU A 115 4.88 7.40 5.18
C LEU A 115 4.33 8.84 4.98
N GLN A 116 4.97 9.85 5.56
CA GLN A 116 4.56 11.25 5.35
C GLN A 116 4.55 11.59 3.86
N GLY A 117 3.55 12.38 3.43
CA GLY A 117 3.31 12.70 2.02
C GLY A 117 2.25 11.83 1.35
N LEU A 118 1.82 10.74 2.01
CA LEU A 118 0.79 9.81 1.51
C LEU A 118 -0.56 9.94 2.21
N GLU A 119 -0.75 10.98 3.03
CA GLU A 119 -1.91 11.14 3.93
C GLU A 119 -3.24 11.03 3.19
N GLU A 120 -3.30 11.61 2.00
CA GLU A 120 -4.51 11.79 1.21
C GLU A 120 -4.55 10.89 -0.04
N THR A 121 -3.63 9.94 -0.18
CA THR A 121 -3.55 9.08 -1.37
C THR A 121 -3.51 7.60 -1.05
N LEU A 122 -2.81 7.17 0.01
CA LEU A 122 -2.62 5.74 0.28
C LEU A 122 -3.90 5.10 0.78
N GLU A 123 -4.40 4.13 0.00
CA GLU A 123 -5.62 3.37 0.27
C GLU A 123 -5.28 1.98 0.83
N VAL A 124 -4.21 1.36 0.32
CA VAL A 124 -3.82 -0.01 0.69
C VAL A 124 -2.33 -0.07 1.05
N LEU A 125 -2.03 -0.58 2.25
CA LEU A 125 -0.67 -0.86 2.69
C LEU A 125 -0.53 -2.35 2.98
N VAL A 126 0.38 -3.00 2.26
CA VAL A 126 0.73 -4.41 2.46
C VAL A 126 2.19 -4.48 2.91
N ILE A 127 2.43 -5.12 4.04
CA ILE A 127 3.77 -5.40 4.54
C ILE A 127 3.82 -6.89 4.90
N THR A 128 4.60 -7.68 4.17
CA THR A 128 4.74 -9.12 4.41
C THR A 128 6.20 -9.54 4.53
N ALA A 129 6.48 -10.54 5.36
CA ALA A 129 7.82 -11.10 5.56
C ALA A 129 8.92 -10.05 5.79
N SER A 130 8.59 -8.91 6.44
CA SER A 130 9.49 -7.75 6.51
C SER A 130 9.93 -7.36 7.91
N PHE A 131 9.49 -8.11 8.93
CA PHE A 131 9.83 -7.87 10.35
C PHE A 131 10.48 -9.11 10.97
N THR A 132 11.36 -8.90 11.94
CA THR A 132 11.93 -9.96 12.77
C THR A 132 11.26 -10.01 14.14
N GLU A 133 11.59 -11.00 14.98
CA GLU A 133 11.04 -11.06 16.33
C GLU A 133 11.52 -9.90 17.23
N ASP A 134 12.73 -9.39 16.98
CA ASP A 134 13.33 -8.30 17.72
C ASP A 134 12.93 -6.93 17.16
N GLU A 135 12.68 -6.86 15.85
CA GLU A 135 12.35 -5.65 15.10
C GLU A 135 10.96 -5.78 14.46
N ARG A 136 9.95 -5.32 15.21
CA ARG A 136 8.53 -5.39 14.81
C ARG A 136 7.71 -4.26 15.41
N PRO A 137 6.59 -3.88 14.77
CA PRO A 137 5.70 -2.88 15.34
C PRO A 137 5.05 -3.34 16.65
N THR A 138 5.10 -2.46 17.65
CA THR A 138 4.39 -2.61 18.94
C THR A 138 3.22 -1.65 19.09
N ALA A 139 2.93 -0.87 18.05
CA ALA A 139 1.78 0.02 17.86
C ALA A 139 1.68 0.38 16.37
N ILE A 140 0.51 0.85 15.93
CA ILE A 140 0.31 1.39 14.57
C ILE A 140 0.04 2.91 14.55
N ASP A 141 0.22 3.61 15.67
CA ASP A 141 -0.13 5.03 15.79
C ASP A 141 0.62 5.93 14.80
N SER A 142 1.80 5.52 14.32
CA SER A 142 2.54 6.24 13.26
C SER A 142 1.79 6.29 11.92
N LEU A 143 0.77 5.45 11.72
CA LEU A 143 -0.10 5.41 10.55
C LEU A 143 -1.40 6.20 10.73
N ALA A 144 -1.68 6.75 11.93
CA ALA A 144 -2.97 7.38 12.26
C ALA A 144 -3.38 8.53 11.32
N HIS A 145 -2.38 9.22 10.77
CA HIS A 145 -2.52 10.36 9.89
C HIS A 145 -2.88 10.00 8.43
N LEU A 146 -2.84 8.72 8.05
CA LEU A 146 -3.21 8.26 6.70
C LEU A 146 -4.74 8.19 6.59
N THR A 147 -5.35 9.30 6.16
CA THR A 147 -6.80 9.51 6.23
C THR A 147 -7.58 8.66 5.22
N ARG A 148 -6.91 8.13 4.20
CA ARG A 148 -7.50 7.24 3.18
C ARG A 148 -7.17 5.77 3.33
N LEU A 149 -6.30 5.39 4.29
CA LEU A 149 -5.88 4.00 4.44
C LEU A 149 -7.08 3.14 4.88
N ARG A 150 -7.56 2.30 3.96
CA ARG A 150 -8.72 1.42 4.15
C ARG A 150 -8.32 -0.02 4.42
N GLU A 151 -7.18 -0.44 3.88
CA GLU A 151 -6.61 -1.78 4.02
C GLU A 151 -5.21 -1.73 4.61
N LEU A 152 -5.01 -2.51 5.67
CA LEU A 152 -3.72 -2.78 6.26
C LEU A 152 -3.50 -4.29 6.33
N ASP A 153 -2.54 -4.77 5.55
CA ASP A 153 -2.07 -6.14 5.60
C ASP A 153 -0.69 -6.18 6.28
N LEU A 154 -0.64 -6.85 7.43
CA LEU A 154 0.57 -7.16 8.18
C LEU A 154 0.74 -8.68 8.33
N SER A 155 0.20 -9.47 7.41
CA SER A 155 0.28 -10.92 7.42
C SER A 155 1.70 -11.43 7.15
N PHE A 156 1.96 -12.68 7.52
CA PHE A 156 3.26 -13.33 7.31
C PHE A 156 4.46 -12.55 7.89
N ASN A 157 4.26 -11.88 9.04
CA ASN A 157 5.32 -11.22 9.80
C ASN A 157 5.59 -11.95 11.12
N ALA A 158 6.45 -11.36 11.96
CA ALA A 158 6.87 -11.91 13.24
C ALA A 158 6.14 -11.30 14.46
N ILE A 159 4.88 -10.86 14.29
CA ILE A 159 4.09 -10.25 15.37
C ILE A 159 3.67 -11.35 16.36
N THR A 160 3.94 -11.14 17.65
CA THR A 160 3.64 -12.12 18.72
C THR A 160 2.59 -11.66 19.73
N GLU A 161 2.30 -10.37 19.80
CA GLU A 161 1.33 -9.81 20.74
C GLU A 161 0.60 -8.60 20.16
N VAL A 162 -0.70 -8.54 20.43
CA VAL A 162 -1.58 -7.40 20.16
C VAL A 162 -2.21 -6.96 21.48
N ASN A 163 -1.63 -5.94 22.12
CA ASN A 163 -2.17 -5.43 23.39
C ASN A 163 -3.28 -4.37 23.16
N ASP A 164 -3.90 -3.93 24.26
CA ASP A 164 -5.00 -2.94 24.24
C ASP A 164 -4.59 -1.55 23.69
N GLN A 165 -3.30 -1.27 23.54
CA GLN A 165 -2.78 -0.01 23.01
C GLN A 165 -2.35 -0.09 21.55
N TRP A 166 -2.37 -1.27 20.92
CA TRP A 166 -1.82 -1.45 19.57
C TRP A 166 -2.51 -0.57 18.53
N PHE A 167 -3.83 -0.42 18.68
CA PHE A 167 -4.70 0.44 17.88
C PHE A 167 -5.19 1.64 18.69
N SER A 168 -4.29 2.33 19.40
CA SER A 168 -4.69 3.48 20.22
C SER A 168 -5.26 4.63 19.42
N SER A 169 -4.69 4.87 18.24
CA SER A 169 -5.07 5.88 17.25
C SER A 169 -5.01 5.24 15.86
N PRO A 170 -6.00 4.42 15.47
CA PRO A 170 -5.98 3.79 14.17
C PRO A 170 -6.27 4.81 13.06
N PRO A 171 -5.80 4.57 11.82
CA PRO A 171 -6.24 5.32 10.64
C PRO A 171 -7.77 5.33 10.57
N THR A 172 -8.35 6.52 10.32
CA THR A 172 -9.79 6.72 10.47
C THR A 172 -10.60 5.98 9.40
N ALA A 173 -10.04 5.74 8.21
CA ALA A 173 -10.69 4.99 7.14
C ALA A 173 -10.51 3.46 7.24
N LEU A 174 -9.71 2.96 8.19
CA LEU A 174 -9.34 1.55 8.24
C LEU A 174 -10.56 0.67 8.42
N SER A 175 -10.78 -0.21 7.44
CA SER A 175 -11.93 -1.12 7.37
C SER A 175 -11.52 -2.57 7.21
N HIS A 176 -10.32 -2.84 6.69
CA HIS A 176 -9.82 -4.18 6.47
C HIS A 176 -8.45 -4.30 7.13
N LEU A 177 -8.35 -5.28 8.02
CA LEU A 177 -7.12 -5.58 8.73
C LEU A 177 -6.84 -7.07 8.61
N THR A 178 -5.64 -7.44 8.17
CA THR A 178 -5.16 -8.81 8.27
C THR A 178 -3.85 -8.86 9.03
N LEU A 179 -3.82 -9.77 9.99
CA LEU A 179 -2.68 -10.12 10.84
C LEU A 179 -2.43 -11.64 10.76
N SER A 180 -2.90 -12.25 9.68
CA SER A 180 -2.90 -13.69 9.49
C SER A 180 -1.48 -14.24 9.37
N ASN A 181 -1.27 -15.50 9.71
CA ASN A 181 0.03 -16.18 9.60
C ASN A 181 1.18 -15.42 10.29
N ASN A 182 0.88 -14.82 11.44
CA ASN A 182 1.88 -14.29 12.36
C ASN A 182 2.14 -15.31 13.48
N GLY A 183 2.85 -14.89 14.53
CA GLY A 183 3.08 -15.66 15.74
C GLY A 183 2.24 -15.22 16.93
N ILE A 184 1.07 -14.60 16.72
CA ILE A 184 0.33 -13.92 17.78
C ILE A 184 -0.17 -14.93 18.81
N GLU A 185 0.32 -14.80 20.04
CA GLU A 185 -0.05 -15.65 21.19
C GLU A 185 -0.94 -14.92 22.19
N LYS A 186 -0.86 -13.59 22.22
CA LYS A 186 -1.58 -12.74 23.18
C LYS A 186 -2.39 -11.67 22.47
N LEU A 187 -3.68 -11.63 22.79
CA LEU A 187 -4.60 -10.56 22.43
C LEU A 187 -5.09 -9.87 23.70
N GLY A 188 -5.02 -8.55 23.73
CA GLY A 188 -5.60 -7.72 24.78
C GLY A 188 -7.13 -7.83 24.82
N ASP A 189 -7.73 -7.59 25.99
CA ASP A 189 -9.19 -7.69 26.19
C ASP A 189 -10.00 -6.66 25.39
N ARG A 190 -9.34 -5.59 24.90
CA ARG A 190 -9.87 -4.50 24.07
C ARG A 190 -9.02 -4.25 22.82
N ALA A 191 -8.23 -5.24 22.39
CA ALA A 191 -7.27 -5.15 21.28
C ALA A 191 -7.79 -4.35 20.07
N PHE A 192 -8.95 -4.72 19.54
CA PHE A 192 -9.52 -4.14 18.32
C PHE A 192 -10.69 -3.18 18.59
N GLU A 193 -10.98 -2.82 19.85
CA GLU A 193 -12.20 -2.09 20.23
C GLU A 193 -12.33 -0.73 19.50
N LYS A 194 -11.18 -0.08 19.24
CA LYS A 194 -11.10 1.24 18.62
C LYS A 194 -11.23 1.24 17.09
N LEU A 195 -11.20 0.08 16.43
CA LEU A 195 -11.35 -0.05 14.97
C LEU A 195 -12.82 0.11 14.54
N VAL A 196 -13.41 1.28 14.79
CA VAL A 196 -14.87 1.51 14.66
C VAL A 196 -15.44 1.33 13.24
N ASN A 197 -14.58 1.33 12.22
CA ASN A 197 -14.93 1.16 10.82
C ASN A 197 -14.59 -0.24 10.27
N LEU A 198 -14.13 -1.16 11.11
CA LEU A 198 -13.70 -2.49 10.71
C LEU A 198 -14.86 -3.30 10.10
N GLN A 199 -14.62 -3.82 8.91
CA GLN A 199 -15.47 -4.68 8.09
C GLN A 199 -14.87 -6.08 7.96
N TYR A 200 -13.55 -6.17 7.82
CA TYR A 200 -12.81 -7.42 7.72
C TYR A 200 -11.72 -7.50 8.77
N LEU A 201 -11.65 -8.64 9.46
CA LEU A 201 -10.55 -8.98 10.37
C LEU A 201 -10.05 -10.40 10.09
N GLY A 202 -8.84 -10.48 9.54
CA GLY A 202 -8.11 -11.74 9.31
C GLY A 202 -7.11 -12.01 10.43
N LEU A 203 -7.26 -13.13 11.13
CA LEU A 203 -6.43 -13.57 12.24
C LEU A 203 -6.02 -15.04 12.12
N HIS A 204 -6.36 -15.72 11.02
CA HIS A 204 -6.06 -17.13 10.81
C HIS A 204 -4.55 -17.42 10.87
N GLY A 205 -4.16 -18.67 11.16
CA GLY A 205 -2.75 -19.05 11.22
C GLY A 205 -1.94 -18.42 12.37
N ASN A 206 -2.60 -18.02 13.46
CA ASN A 206 -1.95 -17.54 14.70
C ASN A 206 -2.11 -18.55 15.86
N ARG A 207 -1.63 -18.20 17.07
CA ARG A 207 -1.59 -19.09 18.26
C ARG A 207 -2.32 -18.51 19.48
N PHE A 208 -3.24 -17.57 19.29
CA PHE A 208 -3.96 -16.93 20.38
C PHE A 208 -5.07 -17.82 20.95
N GLY A 209 -5.48 -17.50 22.18
CA GLY A 209 -6.65 -18.11 22.81
C GLY A 209 -7.98 -17.55 22.32
N PRO A 210 -9.12 -18.03 22.85
CA PRO A 210 -10.45 -17.62 22.40
C PRO A 210 -10.65 -16.09 22.37
N ILE A 211 -11.26 -15.59 21.28
CA ILE A 211 -11.63 -14.17 21.16
C ILE A 211 -12.91 -13.88 21.93
N LYS A 212 -12.93 -12.75 22.65
CA LYS A 212 -14.10 -12.24 23.38
C LYS A 212 -14.78 -11.11 22.62
N ARG A 213 -16.08 -10.95 22.80
CA ARG A 213 -16.83 -9.83 22.21
C ARG A 213 -16.27 -8.45 22.57
N SER A 214 -15.69 -8.29 23.76
CA SER A 214 -15.08 -7.03 24.22
C SER A 214 -13.86 -6.60 23.40
N MET A 215 -13.19 -7.55 22.74
CA MET A 215 -12.03 -7.28 21.91
C MET A 215 -12.41 -6.57 20.61
N LEU A 216 -13.65 -6.75 20.15
CA LEU A 216 -14.14 -6.24 18.87
C LEU A 216 -14.86 -4.89 19.04
N PRO A 217 -14.89 -4.03 18.00
CA PRO A 217 -15.62 -2.76 18.04
C PRO A 217 -17.08 -2.90 18.47
N ARG A 218 -17.59 -1.93 19.24
CA ARG A 218 -19.01 -1.91 19.66
C ARG A 218 -19.97 -1.68 18.50
N ALA A 219 -19.53 -1.01 17.44
CA ALA A 219 -20.30 -0.77 16.22
C ALA A 219 -20.40 -2.04 15.35
N VAL A 220 -21.01 -3.11 15.89
CA VAL A 220 -21.04 -4.45 15.28
C VAL A 220 -21.66 -4.48 13.88
N ASN A 221 -22.39 -3.44 13.48
CA ASN A 221 -23.13 -3.42 12.22
C ASN A 221 -22.24 -3.17 11.00
N ARG A 222 -20.93 -2.98 11.18
CA ARG A 222 -19.98 -2.83 10.07
C ARG A 222 -19.10 -4.06 9.86
N LEU A 223 -18.90 -4.91 10.87
CA LEU A 223 -18.05 -6.09 10.72
C LEU A 223 -18.78 -7.16 9.90
N GLU A 224 -18.28 -7.42 8.70
CA GLU A 224 -18.87 -8.35 7.73
C GLU A 224 -18.20 -9.72 7.79
N LYS A 225 -16.89 -9.75 8.06
CA LYS A 225 -16.10 -10.98 8.00
C LYS A 225 -15.03 -11.03 9.10
N LEU A 226 -14.95 -12.19 9.76
CA LEU A 226 -13.97 -12.50 10.79
C LEU A 226 -13.40 -13.89 10.52
N GLU A 227 -12.09 -13.96 10.25
CA GLU A 227 -11.39 -15.22 10.00
C GLU A 227 -10.44 -15.54 11.15
N LEU A 228 -10.63 -16.68 11.81
CA LEU A 228 -9.89 -17.07 13.02
C LEU A 228 -9.10 -18.38 12.89
N GLU A 229 -9.42 -19.22 11.90
CA GLU A 229 -8.84 -20.55 11.70
C GLU A 229 -7.86 -20.56 10.53
#